data_AF-A0A3C1F2W3-F1
#
_entry.id   AF-A0A3C1F2W3-F1
#
_cell.length_a   1.000
_cell.length_b   1.000
_cell.length_c   1.000
_cell.angle_alpha   90.00
_cell.angle_beta   90.00
_cell.angle_gamma   90.00
#
_symmetry.space_group_name_H-M   'P 1'
#
loop_
_entity.id
_entity.type
_entity.pdbx_description
1 polymer ?
#
loop_
_entity_poly.entity_id
_entity_poly.type
_entity_poly.pdbx_seq_one_letter_code
_entity_poly.pdbx_strand_id
1 'polypeptide(L)'
;MQGDCKTCFNAIRTRQRRALGVGPRQYSPIAERIAAQSTAGDNGCILWTGCKLPRGHGLLSVHYKHQYVHRLAYELARGPIPDGFVIDHLCGIPNCVNPNHMEAILPKEHSLRSQLNYWRGASEVPEYQENRTDWTPIGPTVIAARRAARPAPPPRPLRLGDVAQRLGVSRQRIHQIAQREGIGTYVPGRCKGRWTFSEEDIAQIVARRGLCVSRGAS
;
A
#
# COMPACT_ATOMS: atom_id res chain seq x y z
N MET A 1 9.37 24.94 -10.30
CA MET A 1 9.71 23.59 -10.80
C MET A 1 8.45 22.73 -10.78
N GLN A 2 7.81 22.52 -11.94
CA GLN A 2 6.56 21.78 -12.05
C GLN A 2 6.81 20.29 -11.79
N GLY A 3 6.02 19.72 -10.88
CA GLY A 3 6.27 18.42 -10.27
C GLY A 3 6.14 17.24 -11.21
N ASP A 4 7.25 16.55 -11.43
CA ASP A 4 7.30 15.26 -12.10
C ASP A 4 6.41 14.23 -11.40
N CYS A 5 5.80 13.33 -12.18
CA CYS A 5 5.15 12.14 -11.60
C CYS A 5 6.20 11.19 -10.99
N LYS A 6 5.82 10.40 -9.98
CA LYS A 6 6.72 9.46 -9.29
C LYS A 6 7.52 8.56 -10.25
N THR A 7 6.91 8.14 -11.35
CA THR A 7 7.56 7.31 -12.39
C THR A 7 8.61 8.08 -13.18
N CYS A 8 8.31 9.31 -13.60
CA CYS A 8 9.25 10.20 -14.29
C CYS A 8 10.40 10.60 -13.36
N PHE A 9 10.09 11.00 -12.13
CA PHE A 9 11.07 11.31 -11.10
C PHE A 9 12.02 10.12 -10.86
N ASN A 10 11.50 8.91 -10.72
CA ASN A 10 12.31 7.71 -10.54
C ASN A 10 13.16 7.38 -11.78
N ALA A 11 12.63 7.57 -12.98
CA ALA A 11 13.36 7.34 -14.22
C ALA A 11 14.51 8.34 -14.41
N ILE A 12 14.26 9.63 -14.16
CA ILE A 12 15.26 10.71 -14.17
C ILE A 12 16.36 10.40 -13.14
N ARG A 13 15.98 10.06 -11.90
CA ARG A 13 16.92 9.75 -10.83
C ARG A 13 17.78 8.52 -11.14
N THR A 14 17.21 7.52 -11.82
CA THR A 14 17.94 6.31 -12.23
C THR A 14 18.95 6.63 -13.33
N ARG A 15 18.56 7.44 -14.33
CA ARG A 15 19.45 7.89 -15.41
C ARG A 15 20.60 8.76 -14.89
N GLN A 16 20.28 9.72 -14.02
CA GLN A 16 21.29 10.58 -13.37
C GLN A 16 22.30 9.77 -12.56
N ARG A 17 21.86 8.78 -11.76
CA ARG A 17 22.79 7.92 -11.00
C ARG A 17 23.71 7.09 -11.89
N ARG A 18 23.19 6.55 -12.99
CA ARG A 18 24.01 5.83 -13.99
C ARG A 18 25.04 6.76 -14.63
N ALA A 19 24.66 7.98 -15.00
CA ALA A 19 25.56 8.98 -15.56
C ALA A 19 26.67 9.40 -14.58
N LEU A 20 26.39 9.37 -13.26
CA LEU A 20 27.37 9.64 -12.20
C LEU A 20 28.23 8.42 -11.82
N GLY A 21 28.10 7.26 -12.49
CA GLY A 21 28.85 6.04 -12.15
C GLY A 21 28.51 5.43 -10.79
N VAL A 22 27.45 5.92 -10.12
CA VAL A 22 27.05 5.41 -8.81
C VAL A 22 26.22 4.15 -9.00
N GLY A 23 26.83 3.01 -8.70
CA GLY A 23 26.16 1.70 -8.68
C GLY A 23 24.90 1.67 -7.79
N PRO A 24 24.13 0.56 -7.82
CA PRO A 24 23.03 0.36 -6.89
C PRO A 24 23.56 0.53 -5.46
N ARG A 25 22.82 1.25 -4.62
CA ARG A 25 23.21 1.44 -3.22
C ARG A 25 23.26 0.05 -2.58
N GLN A 26 24.46 -0.47 -2.30
CA GLN A 26 24.60 -1.69 -1.53
C GLN A 26 24.21 -1.32 -0.10
N TYR A 27 23.07 -1.83 0.36
CA TYR A 27 22.67 -1.67 1.75
C TYR A 27 23.41 -2.75 2.53
N SER A 28 24.01 -2.40 3.67
CA SER A 28 24.47 -3.40 4.64
C SER A 28 23.33 -4.38 4.94
N PRO A 29 23.64 -5.66 5.28
CA PRO A 29 22.65 -6.62 5.73
C PRO A 29 21.69 -6.03 6.76
N ILE A 30 20.41 -6.42 6.70
CA ILE A 30 19.38 -5.84 7.57
C ILE A 30 19.75 -5.99 9.05
N ALA A 31 20.31 -7.14 9.44
CA ALA A 31 20.78 -7.41 10.80
C ALA A 31 21.82 -6.37 11.29
N GLU A 32 22.83 -6.06 10.49
CA GLU A 32 23.85 -5.05 10.82
C GLU A 32 23.24 -3.67 10.98
N ARG A 33 22.29 -3.33 10.11
CA ARG A 33 21.59 -2.05 10.17
C ARG A 33 20.72 -1.93 11.42
N ILE A 34 20.12 -3.04 11.85
CA ILE A 34 19.36 -3.09 13.10
C ILE A 34 20.30 -2.91 14.29
N ALA A 35 21.39 -3.66 14.32
CA ALA A 35 22.39 -3.59 15.39
C ALA A 35 23.01 -2.18 15.51
N ALA A 36 23.39 -1.56 14.39
CA ALA A 36 24.01 -0.23 14.37
C ALA A 36 23.10 0.91 14.88
N GLN A 37 21.79 0.68 14.95
CA GLN A 37 20.79 1.66 15.41
C GLN A 37 20.00 1.14 16.61
N SER A 38 20.65 0.33 17.44
CA SER A 38 20.09 -0.21 18.67
C SER A 38 20.99 0.06 19.86
N THR A 39 20.37 0.26 21.03
CA THR A 39 21.07 0.37 22.32
C THR A 39 20.50 -0.64 23.29
N ALA A 40 21.29 -1.06 24.29
CA ALA A 40 20.77 -1.80 25.43
C ALA A 40 19.73 -0.93 26.19
N GLY A 41 18.65 -1.56 26.62
CA GLY A 41 17.68 -0.98 27.55
C GLY A 41 17.41 -1.93 28.71
N ASP A 42 16.50 -1.54 29.60
CA ASP A 42 16.22 -2.29 30.81
C ASP A 42 15.58 -3.65 30.54
N ASN A 43 15.71 -4.57 31.50
CA ASN A 43 15.14 -5.92 31.46
C ASN A 43 15.53 -6.74 30.22
N GLY A 44 16.72 -6.50 29.65
CA GLY A 44 17.20 -7.19 28.46
C GLY A 44 16.58 -6.68 27.16
N CYS A 45 15.93 -5.52 27.17
CA CYS A 45 15.43 -4.89 25.95
C CYS A 45 16.59 -4.44 25.06
N ILE A 46 16.38 -4.54 23.75
CA ILE A 46 17.25 -3.93 22.74
C ILE A 46 16.40 -2.83 22.09
N LEU A 47 16.74 -1.57 22.32
CA LEU A 47 15.91 -0.43 21.95
C LEU A 47 16.36 0.19 20.64
N TRP A 48 15.44 0.30 19.69
CA TRP A 48 15.65 1.00 18.43
C TRP A 48 15.79 2.51 18.64
N THR A 49 16.89 3.07 18.14
CA THR A 49 17.22 4.51 18.20
C THR A 49 16.98 5.24 16.88
N GLY A 50 16.70 4.52 15.80
CA GLY A 50 16.41 5.08 14.48
C GLY A 50 15.02 5.72 14.36
N CYS A 51 14.53 5.82 13.12
CA CYS A 51 13.23 6.41 12.81
C CYS A 51 12.08 5.67 13.52
N LYS A 52 11.13 6.42 14.10
CA LYS A 52 9.97 5.90 14.85
C LYS A 52 8.70 6.61 14.41
N LEU A 53 7.57 5.92 14.49
CA LEU A 53 6.24 6.53 14.40
C LEU A 53 5.89 7.30 15.68
N PRO A 54 4.88 8.20 15.68
CA PRO A 54 4.44 8.90 16.89
C PRO A 54 4.06 7.98 18.06
N ARG A 55 3.58 6.76 17.76
CA ARG A 55 3.28 5.72 18.77
C ARG A 55 4.51 4.91 19.23
N GLY A 56 5.71 5.32 18.85
CA GLY A 56 6.97 4.68 19.28
C GLY A 56 7.47 3.53 18.41
N HIS A 57 6.66 2.96 17.50
CA HIS A 57 7.10 1.84 16.66
C HIS A 57 8.27 2.23 15.73
N GLY A 58 9.35 1.46 15.79
CA GLY A 58 10.52 1.65 14.93
C GLY A 58 10.27 1.31 13.45
N LEU A 59 10.85 2.10 12.55
CA LEU A 59 10.84 1.92 11.11
C LEU A 59 12.25 1.82 10.53
N LEU A 60 12.45 0.88 9.60
CA LEU A 60 13.65 0.75 8.78
C LEU A 60 13.28 0.79 7.30
N SER A 61 14.03 1.55 6.51
CA SER A 61 13.84 1.57 5.06
C SER A 61 14.53 0.38 4.39
N VAL A 62 13.77 -0.53 3.80
CA VAL A 62 14.26 -1.71 3.08
C VAL A 62 13.69 -1.67 1.66
N HIS A 63 14.55 -1.68 0.64
CA HIS A 63 14.16 -1.53 -0.78
C HIS A 63 13.17 -0.37 -1.03
N TYR A 64 13.46 0.81 -0.44
CA TYR A 64 12.66 2.03 -0.56
C TYR A 64 11.25 1.95 0.05
N LYS A 65 10.96 0.92 0.86
CA LYS A 65 9.73 0.80 1.64
C LYS A 65 10.07 0.86 3.13
N HIS A 66 9.22 1.54 3.90
CA HIS A 66 9.32 1.51 5.35
C HIS A 66 8.73 0.20 5.87
N GLN A 67 9.50 -0.51 6.68
CA GLN A 67 9.08 -1.74 7.35
C GLN A 67 9.26 -1.59 8.86
N TYR A 68 8.41 -2.27 9.63
CA TYR A 68 8.50 -2.28 11.08
C TYR A 68 9.75 -3.04 11.54
N VAL A 69 10.60 -2.37 12.32
CA VAL A 69 11.91 -2.92 12.71
C VAL A 69 11.74 -4.16 13.56
N HIS A 70 10.75 -4.18 14.46
CA HIS A 70 10.50 -5.34 15.31
C HIS A 70 10.09 -6.58 14.50
N ARG A 71 9.32 -6.41 13.41
CA ARG A 71 8.97 -7.52 12.51
C ARG A 71 10.21 -8.06 11.80
N LEU A 72 11.05 -7.16 11.29
CA LEU A 72 12.32 -7.56 10.65
C LEU A 72 13.23 -8.31 11.63
N ALA A 73 13.34 -7.82 12.88
CA ALA A 73 14.15 -8.48 13.91
C ALA A 73 13.61 -9.87 14.26
N TYR A 74 12.29 -10.01 14.39
CA TYR A 74 11.64 -11.31 14.56
C TYR A 74 11.94 -12.25 13.39
N GLU A 75 11.73 -11.78 12.16
CA GLU A 75 11.89 -12.61 10.96
C GLU A 75 13.32 -13.10 10.74
N LEU A 76 14.31 -12.25 11.06
CA LEU A 76 15.72 -12.62 10.99
C LEU A 76 16.10 -13.69 12.02
N ALA A 77 15.48 -13.70 13.20
CA ALA A 77 15.83 -14.60 14.30
C ALA A 77 15.02 -15.89 14.33
N ARG A 78 13.74 -15.84 13.94
CA ARG A 78 12.76 -16.93 14.08
C ARG A 78 12.15 -17.38 12.75
N GLY A 79 12.47 -16.70 11.65
CA GLY A 79 11.87 -16.97 10.35
C GLY A 79 10.57 -16.22 10.11
N PRO A 80 9.90 -16.46 8.96
CA PRO A 80 8.77 -15.66 8.50
C PRO A 80 7.62 -15.65 9.51
N ILE A 81 6.98 -14.49 9.67
CA ILE A 81 5.76 -14.37 10.47
C ILE A 81 4.63 -15.09 9.73
N PRO A 82 3.93 -16.05 10.36
CA PRO A 82 2.84 -16.76 9.71
C PRO A 82 1.73 -15.83 9.21
N ASP A 83 1.07 -16.22 8.12
CA ASP A 83 0.01 -15.43 7.53
C ASP A 83 -1.15 -15.22 8.53
N GLY A 84 -1.58 -13.96 8.66
CA GLY A 84 -2.63 -13.57 9.59
C GLY A 84 -2.17 -13.36 11.04
N PHE A 85 -0.89 -13.58 11.36
CA PHE A 85 -0.34 -13.30 12.69
C PHE A 85 0.22 -11.88 12.80
N VAL A 86 0.22 -11.36 14.02
CA VAL A 86 0.81 -10.07 14.40
C VAL A 86 1.88 -10.28 15.46
N ILE A 87 2.86 -9.38 15.53
CA ILE A 87 3.90 -9.43 16.56
C ILE A 87 3.43 -8.66 17.78
N ASP A 88 3.50 -9.31 18.93
CA ASP A 88 3.23 -8.75 20.25
C ASP A 88 4.52 -8.56 21.03
N HIS A 89 4.65 -7.40 21.70
CA HIS A 89 5.78 -7.10 22.57
C HIS A 89 5.45 -7.54 24.00
N LEU A 90 6.05 -8.64 24.45
CA LEU A 90 5.91 -9.13 25.82
C LEU A 90 6.38 -8.09 26.87
N CYS A 91 7.37 -7.28 26.49
CA CYS A 91 7.91 -6.18 27.30
C CYS A 91 7.06 -4.90 27.28
N GLY A 92 6.03 -4.80 26.42
CA GLY A 92 5.20 -3.58 26.28
C GLY A 92 5.90 -2.36 25.66
N ILE A 93 7.17 -2.47 25.27
CA ILE A 93 7.97 -1.35 24.73
C ILE A 93 7.93 -1.35 23.18
N PRO A 94 7.28 -0.37 22.52
CA PRO A 94 7.03 -0.41 21.07
C PRO A 94 8.26 -0.36 20.16
N ASN A 95 9.39 0.14 20.66
CA ASN A 95 10.66 0.23 19.94
C ASN A 95 11.66 -0.86 20.35
N CYS A 96 11.26 -1.84 21.16
CA CYS A 96 12.10 -3.00 21.44
C CYS A 96 12.23 -3.87 20.18
N VAL A 97 13.45 -4.28 19.87
CA VAL A 97 13.82 -5.14 18.74
C VAL A 97 14.40 -6.48 19.18
N ASN A 98 14.41 -6.78 20.48
CA ASN A 98 14.84 -8.08 20.99
C ASN A 98 13.85 -9.18 20.57
N PRO A 99 14.24 -10.16 19.74
CA PRO A 99 13.34 -11.24 19.31
C PRO A 99 12.85 -12.14 20.44
N ASN A 100 13.53 -12.16 21.59
CA ASN A 100 13.10 -12.90 22.78
C ASN A 100 11.94 -12.21 23.51
N HIS A 101 11.72 -10.92 23.27
CA HIS A 101 10.60 -10.16 23.84
C HIS A 101 9.39 -10.10 22.90
N MET A 102 9.36 -10.98 21.88
CA MET A 102 8.35 -10.97 20.84
C MET A 102 7.69 -12.34 20.69
N GLU A 103 6.38 -12.30 20.45
CA GLU A 103 5.58 -13.47 20.15
C GLU A 103 4.72 -13.19 18.90
N ALA A 104 4.62 -14.15 17.99
CA ALA A 104 3.67 -14.09 16.89
C ALA A 104 2.33 -14.65 17.38
N ILE A 105 1.31 -13.82 17.43
CA ILE A 105 -0.02 -14.19 17.93
C ILE A 105 -1.12 -13.82 16.95
N LEU A 106 -2.32 -14.38 17.16
CA LEU A 106 -3.49 -14.02 16.39
C LEU A 106 -3.96 -12.59 16.73
N PRO A 107 -4.53 -11.84 15.78
CA PRO A 107 -5.04 -10.48 16.03
C PRO A 107 -6.07 -10.41 17.16
N LYS A 108 -6.88 -11.47 17.33
CA LYS A 108 -7.85 -11.58 18.43
C LYS A 108 -7.13 -11.56 19.79
N GLU A 109 -6.07 -12.34 19.94
CA GLU A 109 -5.26 -12.41 21.15
C GLU A 109 -4.54 -11.09 21.42
N HIS A 110 -3.95 -10.48 20.39
CA HIS A 110 -3.30 -9.17 20.52
C HIS A 110 -4.29 -8.08 20.98
N SER A 111 -5.52 -8.10 20.44
CA SER A 111 -6.56 -7.15 20.84
C SER A 111 -6.98 -7.32 22.29
N LEU A 112 -7.10 -8.56 22.77
CA LEU A 112 -7.41 -8.87 24.17
C LEU A 112 -6.29 -8.39 25.10
N ARG A 113 -5.03 -8.70 24.77
CA ARG A 113 -3.86 -8.26 25.56
C ARG A 113 -3.69 -6.74 25.57
N SER A 114 -3.95 -6.08 24.44
CA SER A 114 -3.89 -4.62 24.34
C SER A 114 -4.96 -3.92 25.18
N GLN A 115 -6.18 -4.49 25.22
CA GLN A 115 -7.25 -4.01 26.10
C GLN A 115 -6.81 -4.10 27.56
N LEU A 116 -6.23 -5.23 28.00
CA LEU A 116 -5.72 -5.40 29.37
C LEU A 116 -4.60 -4.39 29.72
N ASN A 117 -3.74 -4.04 28.76
CA ASN A 117 -2.65 -3.07 28.96
C ASN A 117 -3.13 -1.62 29.10
N TYR A 118 -4.27 -1.24 28.51
CA TYR A 118 -4.87 0.08 28.68
C TYR A 118 -5.31 0.34 30.15
N TRP A 119 -5.59 -0.72 30.92
CA TRP A 119 -6.05 -0.65 32.31
C TRP A 119 -4.93 -0.64 33.37
N ARG A 120 -3.64 -0.64 32.99
CA ARG A 120 -2.53 -0.59 33.95
C ARG A 120 -2.17 0.81 34.47
N GLY A 121 -2.84 1.86 33.98
CA GLY A 121 -2.68 3.25 34.43
C GLY A 121 -3.89 3.85 35.14
N ALA A 122 -4.98 3.09 35.32
CA ALA A 122 -6.14 3.54 36.07
C ALA A 122 -6.01 3.03 37.51
N SER A 123 -6.02 3.94 38.49
CA SER A 123 -5.97 3.62 39.93
C SER A 123 -7.19 2.84 40.43
N GLU A 124 -8.24 2.77 39.61
CA GLU A 124 -9.42 1.94 39.82
C GLU A 124 -9.68 1.16 38.52
N VAL A 125 -9.66 -0.16 38.62
CA VAL A 125 -10.23 -1.03 37.60
C VAL A 125 -11.73 -1.04 37.88
N PRO A 126 -12.60 -0.52 37.01
CA PRO A 126 -14.02 -0.82 37.10
C PRO A 126 -14.13 -2.33 37.02
N GLU A 127 -14.81 -2.92 37.99
CA GLU A 127 -15.13 -4.33 38.02
C GLU A 127 -15.59 -4.78 36.63
N TYR A 128 -14.90 -5.77 36.06
CA TYR A 128 -15.29 -6.34 34.77
C TYR A 128 -16.64 -7.00 34.95
N GLN A 129 -17.71 -6.25 34.68
CA GLN A 129 -19.03 -6.81 34.56
C GLN A 129 -19.04 -7.61 33.26
N GLU A 130 -19.08 -8.94 33.36
CA GLU A 130 -19.22 -9.90 32.24
C GLU A 130 -20.36 -9.52 31.26
N ASN A 131 -21.26 -8.64 31.69
CA ASN A 131 -22.47 -8.23 30.98
C ASN A 131 -22.47 -6.74 30.56
N ARG A 132 -21.36 -6.20 30.01
CA ARG A 132 -21.44 -4.94 29.22
C ARG A 132 -22.25 -5.18 27.94
N THR A 133 -23.57 -5.06 28.05
CA THR A 133 -24.54 -5.15 26.95
C THR A 133 -24.58 -3.88 26.09
N ASP A 134 -23.80 -2.86 26.43
CA ASP A 134 -23.72 -1.57 25.73
C ASP A 134 -22.61 -1.50 24.66
N TRP A 135 -21.60 -2.37 24.73
CA TRP A 135 -20.63 -2.49 23.65
C TRP A 135 -21.15 -3.44 22.58
N THR A 136 -21.83 -2.89 21.57
CA THR A 136 -22.12 -3.64 20.34
C THR A 136 -20.87 -3.62 19.46
N PRO A 137 -20.14 -4.74 19.29
CA PRO A 137 -19.22 -4.84 18.17
C PRO A 137 -20.03 -4.55 16.90
N ILE A 138 -19.51 -3.66 16.03
CA ILE A 138 -20.09 -3.46 14.70
C ILE A 138 -19.90 -4.78 13.96
N GLY A 139 -20.86 -5.68 14.11
CA GLY A 139 -20.79 -7.04 13.61
C GLY A 139 -20.60 -7.04 12.09
N PRO A 140 -20.13 -8.16 11.52
CA PRO A 140 -20.01 -8.30 10.07
C PRO A 140 -21.30 -7.93 9.32
N THR A 141 -22.47 -8.07 9.97
CA THR A 141 -23.80 -7.65 9.49
C THR A 141 -23.96 -6.13 9.37
N VAL A 142 -23.45 -5.32 10.31
CA VAL A 142 -23.52 -3.85 10.24
C VAL A 142 -22.50 -3.32 9.22
N ILE A 143 -21.32 -3.96 9.11
CA ILE A 143 -20.36 -3.67 8.04
C ILE A 143 -20.97 -4.02 6.67
N ALA A 144 -21.64 -5.16 6.55
CA ALA A 144 -22.35 -5.58 5.34
C ALA A 144 -23.51 -4.63 5.02
N ALA A 145 -24.31 -4.22 6.00
CA ALA A 145 -25.40 -3.26 5.83
C ALA A 145 -24.88 -1.88 5.39
N ARG A 146 -23.78 -1.38 5.99
CA ARG A 146 -23.12 -0.13 5.57
C ARG A 146 -22.52 -0.23 4.16
N ARG A 147 -22.02 -1.41 3.76
CA ARG A 147 -21.54 -1.66 2.40
C ARG A 147 -22.70 -1.74 1.40
N ALA A 148 -23.80 -2.37 1.78
CA ALA A 148 -25.02 -2.50 0.97
C ALA A 148 -25.77 -1.16 0.81
N ALA A 149 -25.74 -0.31 1.84
CA ALA A 149 -26.34 1.02 1.83
C ALA A 149 -25.49 2.07 1.11
N ARG A 150 -24.24 1.75 0.71
CA ARG A 150 -23.46 2.67 -0.13
C ARG A 150 -24.00 2.61 -1.56
N PRO A 151 -24.43 3.74 -2.15
CA PRO A 151 -24.76 3.75 -3.55
C PRO A 151 -23.52 3.29 -4.34
N ALA A 152 -23.74 2.46 -5.37
CA ALA A 152 -22.67 2.03 -6.25
C ALA A 152 -21.95 3.27 -6.80
N PRO A 153 -20.60 3.31 -6.79
CA PRO A 153 -19.90 4.42 -7.41
C PRO A 153 -20.32 4.51 -8.88
N PRO A 154 -20.50 5.73 -9.44
CA PRO A 154 -20.84 5.87 -10.84
C PRO A 154 -19.79 5.12 -11.69
N PRO A 155 -20.21 4.46 -12.79
CA PRO A 155 -19.29 3.70 -13.62
C PRO A 155 -18.17 4.63 -14.08
N ARG A 156 -16.92 4.19 -13.88
CA ARG A 156 -15.78 4.94 -14.41
C ARG A 156 -15.91 5.00 -15.94
N PRO A 157 -15.52 6.10 -16.58
CA PRO A 157 -15.48 6.15 -18.04
C PRO A 157 -14.49 5.11 -18.58
N LEU A 158 -14.79 4.59 -19.76
CA LEU A 158 -14.04 3.50 -20.38
C LEU A 158 -12.70 4.03 -20.90
N ARG A 159 -11.65 3.22 -20.78
CA ARG A 159 -10.30 3.54 -21.26
C ARG A 159 -10.03 2.80 -22.56
N LEU A 160 -8.95 3.18 -23.24
CA LEU A 160 -8.47 2.49 -24.46
C LEU A 160 -8.45 0.97 -24.32
N GLY A 161 -8.01 0.45 -23.17
CA GLY A 161 -7.98 -0.99 -22.91
C GLY A 161 -9.36 -1.63 -22.85
N ASP A 162 -10.33 -0.95 -22.22
CA ASP A 162 -11.70 -1.46 -22.08
C ASP A 162 -12.40 -1.50 -23.45
N VAL A 163 -12.24 -0.43 -24.26
CA VAL A 163 -12.80 -0.36 -25.62
C VAL A 163 -12.12 -1.36 -26.56
N ALA A 164 -10.79 -1.46 -26.49
CA ALA A 164 -10.02 -2.43 -27.26
C ALA A 164 -10.47 -3.87 -27.00
N GLN A 165 -10.67 -4.23 -25.73
CA GLN A 165 -11.16 -5.55 -25.33
C GLN A 165 -12.59 -5.78 -25.82
N ARG A 166 -13.50 -4.82 -25.61
CA ARG A 166 -14.91 -4.93 -26.01
C ARG A 166 -15.09 -5.09 -27.52
N LEU A 167 -14.25 -4.42 -28.32
CA LEU A 167 -14.32 -4.47 -29.78
C LEU A 167 -13.41 -5.54 -30.40
N GLY A 168 -12.56 -6.20 -29.62
CA GLY A 168 -11.60 -7.19 -30.11
C GLY A 168 -10.54 -6.59 -31.05
N VAL A 169 -10.00 -5.41 -30.72
CA VAL A 169 -8.99 -4.70 -31.52
C VAL A 169 -7.82 -4.23 -30.66
N SER A 170 -6.70 -3.81 -31.27
CA SER A 170 -5.54 -3.32 -30.53
C SER A 170 -5.81 -1.95 -29.88
N ARG A 171 -5.20 -1.71 -28.72
CA ARG A 171 -5.25 -0.39 -28.03
C ARG A 171 -4.72 0.74 -28.92
N GLN A 172 -3.71 0.43 -29.74
CA GLN A 172 -3.12 1.38 -30.69
C GLN A 172 -4.12 1.78 -31.78
N ARG A 173 -4.94 0.83 -32.26
CA ARG A 173 -5.99 1.12 -33.24
C ARG A 173 -7.04 2.09 -32.69
N ILE A 174 -7.53 1.86 -31.47
CA ILE A 174 -8.49 2.78 -30.83
C ILE A 174 -7.85 4.16 -30.61
N HIS A 175 -6.60 4.21 -30.17
CA HIS A 175 -5.87 5.47 -29.98
C HIS A 175 -5.74 6.27 -31.28
N GLN A 176 -5.41 5.61 -32.40
CA GLN A 176 -5.33 6.26 -33.70
C GLN A 176 -6.69 6.81 -34.16
N ILE A 177 -7.77 6.05 -33.95
CA ILE A 177 -9.13 6.52 -34.26
C ILE A 177 -9.47 7.74 -33.40
N ALA A 178 -9.30 7.66 -32.07
CA ALA A 178 -9.57 8.76 -31.15
C ALA A 178 -8.82 10.05 -31.53
N GLN A 179 -7.52 9.94 -31.87
CA GLN A 179 -6.72 11.10 -32.27
C GLN A 179 -7.11 11.68 -33.63
N ARG A 180 -7.34 10.84 -34.64
CA ARG A 180 -7.61 11.28 -36.01
C ARG A 180 -9.03 11.85 -36.16
N GLU A 181 -9.97 11.25 -35.44
CA GLU A 181 -11.40 11.48 -35.59
C GLU A 181 -11.99 12.38 -34.50
N GLY A 182 -11.20 12.68 -33.45
CA GLY A 182 -11.65 13.47 -32.31
C GLY A 182 -12.69 12.76 -31.42
N ILE A 183 -12.74 11.42 -31.44
CA ILE A 183 -13.73 10.65 -30.67
C ILE A 183 -13.17 10.32 -29.27
N GLY A 184 -13.98 10.56 -28.24
CA GLY A 184 -13.58 10.44 -26.83
C GLY A 184 -13.01 11.72 -26.24
N THR A 185 -12.80 11.72 -24.92
CA THR A 185 -12.21 12.85 -24.19
C THR A 185 -10.78 12.54 -23.77
N TYR A 186 -9.84 13.42 -24.12
CA TYR A 186 -8.47 13.34 -23.60
C TYR A 186 -8.37 14.05 -22.26
N VAL A 187 -8.14 13.28 -21.18
CA VAL A 187 -7.90 13.80 -19.85
C VAL A 187 -6.39 14.02 -19.68
N PRO A 188 -5.92 15.28 -19.54
CA PRO A 188 -4.51 15.55 -19.33
C PRO A 188 -4.06 14.93 -18.01
N GLY A 189 -2.84 14.40 -18.01
CA GLY A 189 -2.22 13.76 -16.86
C GLY A 189 -0.84 14.33 -16.61
N ARG A 190 -0.33 14.15 -15.39
CA ARG A 190 0.95 14.70 -14.93
C ARG A 190 2.17 14.32 -15.80
N CYS A 191 2.09 13.27 -16.62
CA CYS A 191 3.19 12.83 -17.50
C CYS A 191 2.70 12.30 -18.85
N LYS A 192 1.61 11.54 -18.85
CA LYS A 192 0.84 11.16 -20.02
C LYS A 192 -0.63 11.36 -19.66
N GLY A 193 -1.39 12.02 -20.52
CA GLY A 193 -2.83 12.01 -20.40
C GLY A 193 -3.40 10.67 -20.83
N ARG A 194 -4.71 10.54 -20.70
CA ARG A 194 -5.44 9.32 -21.02
C ARG A 194 -6.70 9.65 -21.81
N TRP A 195 -7.03 8.80 -22.76
CA TRP A 195 -8.32 8.83 -23.41
C TRP A 195 -9.37 8.13 -22.55
N THR A 196 -10.52 8.77 -22.44
CA THR A 196 -11.73 8.23 -21.84
C THR A 196 -12.88 8.28 -22.84
N PHE A 197 -13.71 7.24 -22.82
CA PHE A 197 -14.79 7.02 -23.78
C PHE A 197 -16.10 6.78 -23.03
N SER A 198 -17.17 7.37 -23.55
CA SER A 198 -18.56 7.07 -23.22
C SER A 198 -19.10 5.91 -24.07
N GLU A 199 -20.32 5.46 -23.79
CA GLU A 199 -21.00 4.49 -24.66
C GLU A 199 -21.28 5.07 -26.06
N GLU A 200 -21.55 6.37 -26.16
CA GLU A 200 -21.75 7.06 -27.42
C GLU A 200 -20.47 7.09 -28.27
N ASP A 201 -19.32 7.36 -27.63
CA ASP A 201 -18.01 7.31 -28.30
C ASP A 201 -17.74 5.92 -28.89
N ILE A 202 -18.15 4.85 -28.20
CA ILE A 202 -18.01 3.49 -28.72
C ILE A 202 -18.86 3.30 -29.97
N ALA A 203 -20.12 3.75 -29.96
CA ALA A 203 -20.99 3.67 -31.12
C ALA A 203 -20.38 4.38 -32.34
N GLN A 204 -19.79 5.58 -32.12
CA GLN A 204 -19.07 6.31 -33.17
C GLN A 204 -17.82 5.55 -33.66
N ILE A 205 -17.04 4.96 -32.76
CA ILE A 205 -15.88 4.12 -33.11
C ILE A 205 -16.31 2.90 -33.94
N VAL A 206 -17.42 2.24 -33.57
CA VAL A 206 -17.96 1.08 -34.29
C VAL A 206 -18.46 1.48 -35.68
N ALA A 207 -19.19 2.59 -35.80
CA ALA A 207 -19.65 3.10 -37.09
C ALA A 207 -18.49 3.40 -38.05
N ARG A 208 -17.35 3.89 -37.53
CA ARG A 208 -16.14 4.15 -38.32
C ARG A 208 -15.24 2.92 -38.51
N ARG A 209 -15.48 1.81 -37.80
CA ARG A 209 -14.76 0.53 -37.96
C ARG A 209 -14.94 -0.05 -39.37
N GLY A 210 -16.00 0.35 -40.08
CA GLY A 210 -16.25 0.01 -41.50
C GLY A 210 -15.50 0.88 -42.52
N LEU A 211 -14.90 2.01 -42.12
CA LEU A 211 -14.14 2.89 -43.01
C LEU A 211 -12.67 2.46 -43.03
N CYS A 212 -12.38 1.37 -43.73
CA CYS A 212 -11.02 1.05 -44.15
C CYS A 212 -10.54 2.13 -45.13
N VAL A 213 -9.90 3.18 -44.61
CA VAL A 213 -9.06 4.05 -45.44
C VAL A 213 -7.80 3.26 -45.75
N SER A 214 -7.78 2.67 -46.93
CA SER A 214 -6.58 2.27 -47.66
C SER A 214 -5.47 3.31 -47.45
N ARG A 215 -4.30 2.88 -47.00
CA ARG A 215 -3.07 3.66 -47.16
C ARG A 215 -2.09 2.82 -47.94
N GLY A 216 -1.72 3.38 -49.09
CA GLY A 216 -1.01 2.73 -50.17
C GLY A 216 0.39 2.28 -49.79
N ALA A 217 0.80 1.19 -50.44
CA ALA A 217 2.19 0.91 -50.70
C ALA A 217 2.70 1.91 -51.74
N SER A 218 3.79 2.59 -51.41
CA SER A 218 4.71 3.24 -52.35
C SER A 218 6.11 3.09 -51.76
#